data_AF-D8QHA1-F1
#
_entry.id   AF-D8QHA1-F1
#
_cell.length_a   1.000
_cell.length_b   1.000
_cell.length_c   1.000
_cell.angle_alpha   90.00
_cell.angle_beta   90.00
_cell.angle_gamma   90.00
#
_symmetry.space_group_name_H-M   'P 1'
#
loop_
_entity.id
_entity.type
_entity.pdbx_description
1 polymer ?
#
loop_
_entity_poly.entity_id
_entity_poly.type
_entity_poly.pdbx_seq_one_letter_code
_entity_poly.pdbx_strand_id
1 'polypeptide(L)'
;MHSDIELMVELRDDDCAYYLVDHRARIIFWAETTFTYEVGLPDVSSPTNLAAHTEALFWRHVEYYPSHFGGLSQRDLDMLYNVFSHGLTDQLTSPTSTFPYNVQDCTHFVSILSGLKGHLADPHATFVVARLWCMVYMYRADVHYGTPYARLNRNQRIKEFNEEEPKIMKCASLATFRVWDDYRVRLEDQFTDDQIYGDHWRKFIDHILHDWKSVSSQSFFVLLAHAALLFVSSYAPLALASATVSGLSVLSAMFLINRHSALAHTGTTTAKTYLPQVCHEKYRFQFIALAMALPRALHFWGIALLALNVLFIVAFSFGIGPTLLITIAA
;
A
#
# COMPACT_ATOMS: atom_id res chain seq x y z
N MET A 1 47.07 -8.32 -15.13
CA MET A 1 46.37 -9.17 -14.15
C MET A 1 45.18 -8.37 -13.65
N HIS A 2 44.02 -9.02 -13.62
CA HIS A 2 42.70 -8.48 -13.29
C HIS A 2 42.69 -7.60 -12.03
N SER A 3 42.58 -6.28 -12.17
CA SER A 3 42.41 -5.34 -11.03
C SER A 3 40.96 -5.07 -10.68
N ASP A 4 40.00 -5.62 -11.41
CA ASP A 4 38.58 -5.24 -11.32
C ASP A 4 37.72 -6.31 -10.63
N ILE A 5 38.32 -7.47 -10.28
CA ILE A 5 37.65 -8.53 -9.54
C ILE A 5 38.13 -8.53 -8.09
N GLU A 6 37.18 -8.56 -7.17
CA GLU A 6 37.40 -8.64 -5.73
C GLU A 6 36.76 -9.91 -5.17
N LEU A 7 37.41 -10.52 -4.17
CA LEU A 7 36.88 -11.65 -3.43
C LEU A 7 36.50 -11.20 -2.02
N MET A 8 35.21 -11.31 -1.69
CA MET A 8 34.74 -11.15 -0.31
C MET A 8 34.66 -12.51 0.35
N VAL A 9 35.25 -12.64 1.55
CA VAL A 9 35.20 -13.88 2.34
C VAL A 9 34.63 -13.55 3.73
N GLU A 10 33.61 -14.28 4.12
CA GLU A 10 33.08 -14.36 5.48
C GLU A 10 33.58 -15.66 6.12
N LEU A 11 34.43 -15.54 7.14
CA LEU A 11 34.90 -16.69 7.91
C LEU A 11 33.77 -17.19 8.83
N ARG A 12 33.52 -18.50 8.79
CA ARG A 12 32.62 -19.24 9.70
C ARG A 12 33.46 -20.24 10.48
N ASP A 13 32.89 -20.85 11.53
CA ASP A 13 33.66 -21.69 12.45
C ASP A 13 34.42 -22.83 11.75
N ASP A 14 33.75 -23.58 10.87
CA ASP A 14 34.31 -24.75 10.18
C ASP A 14 34.42 -24.59 8.64
N ASP A 15 34.01 -23.45 8.08
CA ASP A 15 34.04 -23.17 6.63
C ASP A 15 34.06 -21.65 6.35
N CYS A 16 33.95 -21.24 5.09
CA CYS A 16 33.77 -19.84 4.71
C CYS A 16 32.62 -19.67 3.71
N ALA A 17 31.92 -18.53 3.80
CA ALA A 17 31.09 -18.07 2.70
C ALA A 17 31.87 -17.03 1.89
N TYR A 18 31.62 -16.99 0.59
CA TYR A 18 32.28 -16.03 -0.27
C TYR A 18 31.37 -15.57 -1.40
N TYR A 19 31.78 -14.48 -2.04
CA TYR A 19 31.31 -14.10 -3.36
C TYR A 19 32.41 -13.29 -4.07
N LEU A 20 32.34 -13.28 -5.40
CA LEU A 20 33.21 -12.47 -6.25
C LEU A 20 32.44 -11.23 -6.70
N VAL A 21 33.16 -10.11 -6.79
CA VAL A 21 32.64 -8.81 -7.22
C VAL A 21 33.38 -8.40 -8.48
N ASP A 22 32.66 -8.13 -9.56
CA ASP A 22 33.23 -7.51 -10.76
C ASP A 22 32.84 -6.03 -10.78
N HIS A 23 33.81 -5.14 -10.49
CA HIS A 23 33.61 -3.69 -10.48
C HIS A 23 33.35 -3.10 -11.86
N ARG A 24 33.84 -3.75 -12.92
CA ARG A 24 33.64 -3.31 -14.30
C ARG A 24 32.26 -3.68 -14.81
N ALA A 25 31.83 -4.91 -14.56
CA ALA A 25 30.51 -5.40 -14.94
C ALA A 25 29.41 -5.02 -13.94
N ARG A 26 29.78 -4.57 -12.72
CA ARG A 26 28.87 -4.20 -11.61
C ARG A 26 27.98 -5.35 -11.18
N ILE A 27 28.57 -6.52 -11.02
CA ILE A 27 27.84 -7.73 -10.62
C ILE A 27 28.53 -8.44 -9.48
N ILE A 28 27.72 -9.18 -8.71
CA ILE A 28 28.19 -10.21 -7.79
C ILE A 28 27.93 -11.58 -8.42
N PHE A 29 28.90 -12.47 -8.31
CA PHE A 29 28.83 -13.83 -8.86
C PHE A 29 29.63 -14.82 -8.00
N TRP A 30 29.46 -16.11 -8.31
CA TRP A 30 30.14 -17.23 -7.64
C TRP A 30 30.95 -18.01 -8.67
N ALA A 31 32.05 -18.63 -8.23
CA ALA A 31 32.85 -19.49 -9.11
C ALA A 31 32.16 -20.86 -9.33
N GLU A 32 31.41 -21.31 -8.32
CA GLU A 32 30.58 -22.51 -8.40
C GLU A 32 29.24 -22.24 -9.11
N THR A 33 28.59 -23.30 -9.55
CA THR A 33 27.20 -23.22 -9.99
C THR A 33 26.32 -23.01 -8.77
N THR A 34 25.62 -21.87 -8.73
CA THR A 34 24.80 -21.46 -7.60
C THR A 34 23.40 -21.09 -8.07
N PHE A 35 22.38 -21.52 -7.34
CA PHE A 35 21.00 -21.17 -7.64
C PHE A 35 20.58 -19.89 -6.90
N THR A 36 19.62 -19.14 -7.47
CA THR A 36 19.13 -17.88 -6.89
C THR A 36 18.62 -18.03 -5.46
N TYR A 37 17.88 -19.11 -5.17
CA TYR A 37 17.34 -19.37 -3.84
C TYR A 37 18.42 -19.61 -2.77
N GLU A 38 19.59 -20.13 -3.16
CA GLU A 38 20.71 -20.41 -2.24
C GLU A 38 21.37 -19.13 -1.74
N VAL A 39 21.28 -18.06 -2.54
CA VAL A 39 21.87 -16.75 -2.26
C VAL A 39 20.81 -15.70 -1.89
N GLY A 40 19.58 -16.14 -1.62
CA GLY A 40 18.48 -15.27 -1.20
C GLY A 40 17.98 -14.32 -2.29
N LEU A 41 18.23 -14.63 -3.57
CA LEU A 41 17.63 -13.95 -4.70
C LEU A 41 16.25 -14.54 -5.00
N PRO A 42 15.27 -13.71 -5.38
CA PRO A 42 13.94 -14.19 -5.76
C PRO A 42 13.99 -14.97 -7.08
N ASP A 43 12.90 -15.64 -7.41
CA ASP A 43 12.72 -16.21 -8.74
C ASP A 43 12.70 -15.10 -9.78
N VAL A 44 13.53 -15.24 -10.80
CA VAL A 44 13.75 -14.23 -11.85
C VAL A 44 13.05 -14.66 -13.14
N SER A 45 12.39 -13.70 -13.79
CA SER A 45 11.62 -13.95 -15.03
C SER A 45 12.45 -13.86 -16.30
N SER A 46 13.66 -13.27 -16.24
CA SER A 46 14.56 -13.09 -17.38
C SER A 46 16.00 -12.81 -16.96
N PRO A 47 17.00 -13.01 -17.85
CA PRO A 47 18.39 -12.63 -17.58
C PRO A 47 18.57 -11.13 -17.26
N THR A 48 17.79 -10.25 -17.89
CA THR A 48 17.80 -8.80 -17.62
C THR A 48 17.30 -8.48 -16.21
N ASN A 49 16.26 -9.18 -15.76
CA ASN A 49 15.75 -9.04 -14.39
C ASN A 49 16.77 -9.56 -13.36
N LEU A 50 17.43 -10.69 -13.65
CA LEU A 50 18.53 -11.20 -12.83
C LEU A 50 19.70 -10.22 -12.75
N ALA A 51 20.09 -9.61 -13.87
CA ALA A 51 21.14 -8.59 -13.90
C ALA A 51 20.82 -7.38 -13.01
N ALA A 52 19.55 -6.95 -12.95
CA ALA A 52 19.15 -5.88 -12.04
C ALA A 52 19.30 -6.29 -10.57
N HIS A 53 18.97 -7.54 -10.22
CA HIS A 53 19.16 -8.06 -8.86
C HIS A 53 20.63 -8.18 -8.48
N THR A 54 21.48 -8.71 -9.37
CA THR A 54 22.92 -8.85 -9.08
C THR A 54 23.64 -7.51 -9.05
N GLU A 55 23.20 -6.53 -9.84
CA GLU A 55 23.72 -5.16 -9.77
C GLU A 55 23.26 -4.45 -8.47
N ALA A 56 22.04 -4.68 -8.00
CA ALA A 56 21.63 -4.22 -6.67
C ALA A 56 22.52 -4.80 -5.55
N LEU A 57 22.89 -6.09 -5.66
CA LEU A 57 23.83 -6.73 -4.73
C LEU A 57 25.22 -6.11 -4.81
N PHE A 58 25.73 -5.81 -6.02
CA PHE A 58 26.98 -5.07 -6.22
C PHE A 58 26.96 -3.72 -5.49
N TRP A 59 25.92 -2.92 -5.70
CA TRP A 59 25.81 -1.61 -5.04
C TRP A 59 25.70 -1.72 -3.52
N ARG A 60 25.08 -2.80 -3.01
CA ARG A 60 25.03 -3.10 -1.57
C ARG A 60 26.39 -3.51 -1.02
N HIS A 61 27.22 -4.23 -1.78
CA HIS A 61 28.61 -4.48 -1.39
C HIS A 61 29.39 -3.15 -1.29
N VAL A 62 29.28 -2.28 -2.30
CA VAL A 62 29.93 -0.96 -2.27
C VAL A 62 29.41 -0.09 -1.11
N GLU A 63 28.13 -0.17 -0.78
CA GLU A 63 27.55 0.49 0.39
C GLU A 63 28.20 0.01 1.70
N TYR A 64 28.39 -1.30 1.87
CA TYR A 64 28.96 -1.85 3.11
C TYR A 64 30.47 -1.67 3.20
N TYR A 65 31.15 -1.64 2.06
CA TYR A 65 32.60 -1.49 1.96
C TYR A 65 32.93 -0.30 1.04
N PRO A 66 32.79 0.96 1.52
CA PRO A 66 32.98 2.12 0.65
C PRO A 66 34.44 2.58 0.51
N SER A 67 35.37 1.99 1.26
CA SER A 67 36.73 2.55 1.45
C SER A 67 37.85 1.81 0.69
N HIS A 68 37.62 0.62 0.14
CA HIS A 68 38.70 -0.30 -0.24
C HIS A 68 39.08 -0.28 -1.73
N PHE A 69 38.30 0.36 -2.59
CA PHE A 69 38.53 0.36 -4.06
C PHE A 69 38.78 1.76 -4.67
N GLY A 70 39.04 2.77 -3.83
CA GLY A 70 39.44 4.12 -4.29
C GLY A 70 38.29 5.08 -4.63
N GLY A 71 37.04 4.70 -4.37
CA GLY A 71 35.86 5.54 -4.55
C GLY A 71 35.19 5.42 -5.92
N LEU A 72 34.12 6.19 -6.12
CA LEU A 72 33.29 6.12 -7.33
C LEU A 72 33.71 7.13 -8.41
N SER A 73 33.34 6.85 -9.65
CA SER A 73 33.57 7.78 -10.76
C SER A 73 32.53 8.90 -10.77
N GLN A 74 32.90 10.09 -11.27
CA GLN A 74 31.95 11.20 -11.47
C GLN A 74 30.76 10.79 -12.36
N ARG A 75 31.00 9.88 -13.31
CA ARG A 75 29.95 9.32 -14.17
C ARG A 75 28.87 8.59 -13.36
N ASP A 76 29.23 7.89 -12.29
CA ASP A 76 28.27 7.16 -11.45
C ASP A 76 27.33 8.10 -10.72
N LEU A 77 27.88 9.21 -10.22
CA LEU A 77 27.10 10.27 -9.60
C LEU A 77 26.19 10.97 -10.62
N ASP A 78 26.71 11.32 -11.79
CA ASP A 78 25.94 12.02 -12.82
C ASP A 78 24.80 11.16 -13.38
N MET A 79 25.04 9.86 -13.60
CA MET A 79 23.99 8.93 -14.02
C MET A 79 22.90 8.79 -12.94
N LEU A 80 23.28 8.70 -11.67
CA LEU A 80 22.31 8.62 -10.57
C LEU A 80 21.48 9.90 -10.46
N TYR A 81 22.13 11.06 -10.56
CA TYR A 81 21.46 12.36 -10.61
C TYR A 81 20.40 12.41 -11.72
N ASN A 82 20.75 11.91 -12.91
CA ASN A 82 19.82 11.84 -14.03
C ASN A 82 18.66 10.88 -13.78
N VAL A 83 18.89 9.74 -13.12
CA VAL A 83 17.83 8.79 -12.75
C VAL A 83 16.82 9.44 -11.79
N PHE A 84 17.29 10.15 -10.76
CA PHE A 84 16.39 10.85 -9.83
C PHE A 84 15.69 12.05 -10.48
N SER A 85 16.36 12.75 -11.40
CA SER A 85 15.74 13.84 -12.19
C SER A 85 14.65 13.31 -13.12
N HIS A 86 14.88 12.14 -13.74
CA HIS A 86 13.87 11.42 -14.50
C HIS A 86 12.70 11.01 -13.59
N GLY A 87 12.97 10.40 -12.43
CA GLY A 87 11.94 10.01 -11.47
C GLY A 87 11.08 11.18 -10.99
N LEU A 88 11.70 12.33 -10.71
CA LEU A 88 11.00 13.57 -10.39
C LEU A 88 10.04 13.99 -11.52
N THR A 89 10.52 13.96 -12.77
CA THR A 89 9.72 14.34 -13.93
C THR A 89 8.57 13.37 -14.16
N ASP A 90 8.82 12.07 -14.02
CA ASP A 90 7.81 11.02 -14.13
C ASP A 90 6.71 11.21 -13.06
N GLN A 91 7.08 11.47 -11.81
CA GLN A 91 6.11 11.75 -10.73
C GLN A 91 5.27 13.01 -10.96
N LEU A 92 5.83 14.04 -11.58
CA LEU A 92 5.11 15.28 -11.88
C LEU A 92 4.17 15.15 -13.09
N THR A 93 4.51 14.28 -14.03
CA THR A 93 3.79 14.12 -15.30
C THR A 93 2.84 12.92 -15.31
N SER A 94 3.02 11.96 -14.40
CA SER A 94 2.27 10.70 -14.33
C SER A 94 1.74 10.41 -12.91
N PRO A 95 0.40 10.35 -12.71
CA PRO A 95 -0.20 10.01 -11.42
C PRO A 95 0.04 8.54 -11.01
N THR A 96 0.42 7.70 -11.97
CA THR A 96 0.67 6.26 -11.83
C THR A 96 2.14 5.90 -12.00
N SER A 97 3.06 6.88 -11.88
CA SER A 97 4.50 6.66 -11.90
C SER A 97 4.88 5.47 -11.01
N THR A 98 5.74 4.60 -11.56
CA THR A 98 6.26 3.43 -10.87
C THR A 98 7.44 3.78 -9.97
N PHE A 99 8.07 4.94 -10.15
CA PHE A 99 9.27 5.35 -9.41
C PHE A 99 9.01 5.33 -7.90
N PRO A 100 9.94 4.82 -7.07
CA PRO A 100 9.64 4.45 -5.69
C PRO A 100 9.60 5.64 -4.72
N TYR A 101 9.93 6.85 -5.18
CA TYR A 101 10.03 8.06 -4.38
C TYR A 101 9.08 9.15 -4.86
N ASN A 102 8.54 9.93 -3.93
CA ASN A 102 7.69 11.08 -4.26
C ASN A 102 8.53 12.27 -4.78
N VAL A 103 7.83 13.32 -5.24
CA VAL A 103 8.42 14.57 -5.74
C VAL A 103 9.38 15.24 -4.74
N GLN A 104 9.00 15.29 -3.46
CA GLN A 104 9.80 15.92 -2.41
C GLN A 104 11.10 15.16 -2.16
N ASP A 105 11.02 13.84 -2.02
CA ASP A 105 12.18 12.97 -1.80
C ASP A 105 13.12 13.01 -3.01
N CYS A 106 12.60 12.95 -4.23
CA CYS A 106 13.41 13.09 -5.44
C CYS A 106 14.14 14.43 -5.47
N THR A 107 13.46 15.53 -5.11
CA THR A 107 14.06 16.87 -5.05
C THR A 107 15.20 16.92 -4.03
N HIS A 108 15.00 16.33 -2.85
CA HIS A 108 16.05 16.24 -1.84
C HIS A 108 17.24 15.39 -2.31
N PHE A 109 17.00 14.23 -2.92
CA PHE A 109 18.07 13.38 -3.44
C PHE A 109 18.86 14.06 -4.56
N VAL A 110 18.20 14.75 -5.49
CA VAL A 110 18.85 15.56 -6.54
C VAL A 110 19.77 16.62 -5.91
N SER A 111 19.29 17.31 -4.86
CA SER A 111 20.11 18.28 -4.13
C SER A 111 21.32 17.64 -3.45
N ILE A 112 21.13 16.51 -2.75
CA ILE A 112 22.21 15.76 -2.10
C ILE A 112 23.26 15.34 -3.13
N LEU A 113 22.84 14.72 -4.24
CA LEU A 113 23.74 14.25 -5.30
C LEU A 113 24.52 15.41 -5.93
N SER A 114 23.91 16.59 -6.09
CA SER A 114 24.62 17.77 -6.60
C SER A 114 25.75 18.22 -5.66
N GLY A 115 25.55 18.09 -4.34
CA GLY A 115 26.53 18.47 -3.32
C GLY A 115 27.70 17.50 -3.18
N LEU A 116 27.58 16.27 -3.69
CA LEU A 116 28.65 15.26 -3.63
C LEU A 116 29.69 15.38 -4.76
N LYS A 117 29.50 16.31 -5.71
CA LYS A 117 30.43 16.51 -6.82
C LYS A 117 31.83 16.84 -6.31
N GLY A 118 32.84 16.10 -6.80
CA GLY A 118 34.22 16.26 -6.37
C GLY A 118 34.59 15.58 -5.04
N HIS A 119 33.63 14.91 -4.38
CA HIS A 119 33.84 14.23 -3.09
C HIS A 119 33.80 12.70 -3.17
N LEU A 120 33.79 12.10 -4.37
CA LEU A 120 33.54 10.66 -4.56
C LEU A 120 34.68 9.73 -4.12
N ALA A 121 35.84 10.27 -3.75
CA ALA A 121 36.89 9.53 -3.06
C ALA A 121 36.64 9.40 -1.55
N ASP A 122 35.72 10.21 -0.99
CA ASP A 122 35.32 10.11 0.40
C ASP A 122 34.40 8.89 0.61
N PRO A 123 34.69 8.01 1.60
CA PRO A 123 33.87 6.83 1.84
C PRO A 123 32.40 7.13 2.17
N HIS A 124 32.10 8.27 2.83
CA HIS A 124 30.71 8.62 3.13
C HIS A 124 29.96 9.07 1.87
N ALA A 125 30.62 9.77 0.94
CA ALA A 125 30.04 10.09 -0.36
C ALA A 125 29.78 8.82 -1.18
N THR A 126 30.75 7.90 -1.24
CA THR A 126 30.61 6.58 -1.87
C THR A 126 29.42 5.82 -1.32
N PHE A 127 29.29 5.75 0.00
CA PHE A 127 28.17 5.11 0.69
C PHE A 127 26.82 5.66 0.24
N VAL A 128 26.66 6.99 0.19
CA VAL A 128 25.39 7.63 -0.18
C VAL A 128 25.01 7.28 -1.62
N VAL A 129 25.97 7.38 -2.55
CA VAL A 129 25.75 7.08 -3.98
C VAL A 129 25.42 5.59 -4.16
N ALA A 130 26.17 4.71 -3.51
CA ALA A 130 25.97 3.27 -3.60
C ALA A 130 24.62 2.83 -3.02
N ARG A 131 24.22 3.37 -1.86
CA ARG A 131 22.91 3.11 -1.27
C ARG A 131 21.78 3.51 -2.20
N LEU A 132 21.86 4.69 -2.83
CA LEU A 132 20.82 5.16 -3.74
C LEU A 132 20.78 4.33 -5.04
N TRP A 133 21.93 3.91 -5.57
CA TRP A 133 21.97 2.98 -6.70
C TRP A 133 21.39 1.62 -6.36
N CYS A 134 21.70 1.07 -5.18
CA CYS A 134 21.12 -0.17 -4.68
C CYS A 134 19.58 -0.09 -4.70
N MET A 135 19.02 1.00 -4.17
CA MET A 135 17.56 1.22 -4.18
C MET A 135 16.99 1.35 -5.60
N VAL A 136 17.69 2.02 -6.53
CA VAL A 136 17.29 2.12 -7.94
C VAL A 136 17.26 0.75 -8.61
N TYR A 137 18.26 -0.10 -8.38
CA TYR A 137 18.32 -1.42 -9.01
C TYR A 137 17.37 -2.43 -8.38
N MET A 138 17.17 -2.38 -7.05
CA MET A 138 16.09 -3.14 -6.40
C MET A 138 14.73 -2.78 -7.00
N TYR A 139 14.44 -1.47 -7.13
CA TYR A 139 13.22 -1.00 -7.78
C TYR A 139 13.11 -1.49 -9.23
N ARG A 140 14.17 -1.36 -10.04
CA ARG A 140 14.19 -1.81 -11.44
C ARG A 140 13.91 -3.30 -11.56
N ALA A 141 14.44 -4.09 -10.64
CA ALA A 141 14.18 -5.52 -10.59
C ALA A 141 12.70 -5.79 -10.26
N ASP A 142 12.15 -5.12 -9.24
CA ASP A 142 10.75 -5.27 -8.83
C ASP A 142 9.77 -4.93 -9.96
N VAL A 143 10.01 -3.85 -10.71
CA VAL A 143 9.15 -3.43 -11.83
C VAL A 143 9.52 -4.05 -13.17
N HIS A 144 10.45 -5.01 -13.19
CA HIS A 144 10.85 -5.71 -14.42
C HIS A 144 11.36 -4.75 -15.51
N TYR A 145 12.08 -3.70 -15.10
CA TYR A 145 12.57 -2.64 -15.97
C TYR A 145 13.42 -3.19 -17.13
N GLY A 146 13.14 -2.72 -18.35
CA GLY A 146 13.89 -3.12 -19.54
C GLY A 146 13.55 -4.52 -20.07
N THR A 147 12.49 -5.15 -19.56
CA THR A 147 12.01 -6.46 -20.04
C THR A 147 10.65 -6.32 -20.75
N PRO A 148 10.21 -7.34 -21.52
CA PRO A 148 8.86 -7.39 -22.09
C PRO A 148 7.72 -7.42 -21.04
N TYR A 149 8.04 -7.70 -19.77
CA TYR A 149 7.09 -7.81 -18.66
C TYR A 149 7.15 -6.59 -17.72
N ALA A 150 7.76 -5.48 -18.17
CA ALA A 150 7.90 -4.27 -17.36
C ALA A 150 6.53 -3.75 -16.89
N ARG A 151 6.44 -3.41 -15.60
CA ARG A 151 5.29 -2.69 -15.06
C ARG A 151 5.31 -1.26 -15.58
N LEU A 152 4.26 -0.85 -16.28
CA LEU A 152 4.14 0.49 -16.88
C LEU A 152 3.40 1.47 -15.96
N ASN A 153 2.54 0.96 -15.09
CA ASN A 153 1.79 1.74 -14.11
C ASN A 153 1.88 1.11 -12.73
N ARG A 154 1.93 1.92 -11.68
CA ARG A 154 1.97 1.45 -10.29
C ARG A 154 0.86 0.46 -9.94
N ASN A 155 -0.34 0.69 -10.48
CA ASN A 155 -1.55 -0.11 -10.25
C ASN A 155 -1.71 -1.29 -11.21
N GLN A 156 -0.74 -1.51 -12.12
CA GLN A 156 -0.74 -2.65 -13.01
C GLN A 156 -0.18 -3.88 -12.28
N ARG A 157 -0.99 -4.94 -12.22
CA ARG A 157 -0.54 -6.27 -11.81
C ARG A 157 0.26 -6.91 -12.95
N ILE A 158 1.42 -7.45 -12.61
CA ILE A 158 2.28 -8.25 -13.48
C ILE A 158 2.45 -9.69 -12.97
N LYS A 159 2.01 -9.98 -11.74
CA LYS A 159 1.92 -11.34 -11.19
C LYS A 159 0.49 -11.87 -11.34
N GLU A 160 0.37 -13.14 -11.72
CA GLU A 160 -0.92 -13.84 -11.75
C GLU A 160 -1.31 -14.28 -10.33
N PHE A 161 -2.55 -14.00 -9.94
CA PHE A 161 -3.14 -14.50 -8.69
C PHE A 161 -4.49 -15.13 -9.00
N ASN A 162 -4.73 -16.33 -8.47
CA ASN A 162 -6.04 -16.97 -8.51
C ASN A 162 -6.95 -16.36 -7.45
N GLU A 163 -7.63 -15.27 -7.81
CA GLU A 163 -8.64 -14.66 -6.95
C GLU A 163 -9.99 -15.34 -7.15
N GLU A 164 -10.57 -15.85 -6.06
CA GLU A 164 -11.96 -16.30 -6.07
C GLU A 164 -12.87 -15.23 -5.44
N GLU A 165 -13.98 -14.92 -6.10
CA GLU A 165 -15.06 -14.12 -5.52
C GLU A 165 -16.12 -15.05 -4.91
N PRO A 166 -16.22 -15.17 -3.58
CA PRO A 166 -17.23 -16.00 -2.96
C PRO A 166 -18.60 -15.35 -3.18
N LYS A 167 -19.62 -16.18 -3.45
CA LYS A 167 -20.98 -15.70 -3.79
C LYS A 167 -21.58 -14.74 -2.75
N ILE A 168 -21.21 -14.89 -1.47
CA ILE A 168 -21.65 -14.00 -0.39
C ILE A 168 -21.20 -12.53 -0.59
N MET A 169 -20.13 -12.30 -1.34
CA MET A 169 -19.61 -10.95 -1.58
C MET A 169 -20.47 -10.13 -2.55
N LYS A 170 -21.22 -10.80 -3.43
CA LYS A 170 -22.26 -10.12 -4.22
C LYS A 170 -23.36 -9.54 -3.34
N CYS A 171 -23.75 -10.26 -2.29
CA CYS A 171 -24.69 -9.75 -1.29
C CYS A 171 -24.05 -8.63 -0.46
N ALA A 172 -22.75 -8.73 -0.15
CA ALA A 172 -22.03 -7.70 0.60
C ALA A 172 -21.98 -6.36 -0.13
N SER A 173 -21.75 -6.34 -1.45
CA SER A 173 -21.80 -5.12 -2.26
C SER A 173 -23.15 -4.41 -2.13
N LEU A 174 -24.26 -5.16 -2.29
CA LEU A 174 -25.60 -4.59 -2.17
C LEU A 174 -25.89 -4.12 -0.73
N ALA A 175 -25.62 -4.95 0.27
CA ALA A 175 -25.90 -4.65 1.67
C ALA A 175 -25.08 -3.48 2.22
N THR A 176 -23.94 -3.18 1.60
CA THR A 176 -23.06 -2.05 1.97
C THR A 176 -23.20 -0.85 1.04
N PHE A 177 -24.20 -0.81 0.15
CA PHE A 177 -24.38 0.28 -0.82
C PHE A 177 -23.11 0.54 -1.64
N ARG A 178 -22.42 -0.53 -2.04
CA ARG A 178 -21.14 -0.52 -2.79
C ARG A 178 -19.94 0.11 -2.06
N VAL A 179 -20.08 0.44 -0.77
CA VAL A 179 -18.95 0.91 0.04
C VAL A 179 -17.88 -0.16 0.17
N TRP A 180 -18.28 -1.43 0.28
CA TRP A 180 -17.35 -2.57 0.27
C TRP A 180 -16.48 -2.60 -0.99
N ASP A 181 -17.08 -2.37 -2.17
CA ASP A 181 -16.35 -2.37 -3.45
C ASP A 181 -15.25 -1.30 -3.46
N ASP A 182 -15.56 -0.09 -2.97
CA ASP A 182 -14.61 1.02 -2.88
C ASP A 182 -13.43 0.67 -1.97
N TYR A 183 -13.69 0.20 -0.75
CA TYR A 183 -12.62 -0.21 0.17
C TYR A 183 -11.76 -1.34 -0.40
N ARG A 184 -12.38 -2.32 -1.08
CA ARG A 184 -11.65 -3.43 -1.71
C ARG A 184 -10.69 -2.93 -2.79
N VAL A 185 -11.18 -2.14 -3.75
CA VAL A 185 -10.37 -1.61 -4.84
C VAL A 185 -9.22 -0.75 -4.30
N ARG A 186 -9.50 0.09 -3.30
CA ARG A 186 -8.47 0.96 -2.71
C ARG A 186 -7.40 0.19 -1.95
N LEU A 187 -7.77 -0.87 -1.22
CA LEU A 187 -6.80 -1.77 -0.58
C LEU A 187 -5.94 -2.52 -1.61
N GLU A 188 -6.56 -2.98 -2.70
CA GLU A 188 -5.83 -3.62 -3.81
C GLU A 188 -4.83 -2.68 -4.47
N ASP A 189 -5.19 -1.41 -4.67
CA ASP A 189 -4.28 -0.38 -5.21
C ASP A 189 -3.07 -0.13 -4.28
N GLN A 190 -3.24 -0.29 -2.96
CA GLN A 190 -2.12 -0.14 -2.02
C GLN A 190 -1.14 -1.33 -2.01
N PHE A 191 -1.55 -2.50 -2.49
CA PHE A 191 -0.79 -3.75 -2.40
C PHE A 191 -0.78 -4.49 -3.74
N THR A 192 -0.08 -3.90 -4.72
CA THR A 192 0.03 -4.43 -6.08
C THR A 192 1.27 -5.30 -6.23
N ASP A 193 1.09 -6.61 -6.37
CA ASP A 193 2.14 -7.64 -6.43
C ASP A 193 3.19 -7.55 -5.30
N ASP A 194 2.71 -7.42 -4.06
CA ASP A 194 3.53 -7.31 -2.84
C ASP A 194 4.31 -5.99 -2.71
N GLN A 195 4.04 -5.02 -3.59
CA GLN A 195 4.64 -3.70 -3.56
C GLN A 195 3.75 -2.70 -2.81
N ILE A 196 4.38 -1.90 -1.96
CA ILE A 196 3.74 -0.88 -1.13
C ILE A 196 4.51 0.42 -1.25
N TYR A 197 3.79 1.48 -1.59
CA TYR A 197 4.34 2.83 -1.67
C TYR A 197 3.97 3.60 -0.40
N GLY A 198 4.98 4.03 0.35
CA GLY A 198 4.80 4.59 1.69
C GLY A 198 3.87 5.80 1.76
N ASP A 199 4.00 6.72 0.81
CA ASP A 199 3.17 7.92 0.78
C ASP A 199 1.71 7.63 0.44
N HIS A 200 1.49 6.68 -0.47
CA HIS A 200 0.15 6.25 -0.84
C HIS A 200 -0.54 5.55 0.33
N TRP A 201 0.19 4.65 1.00
CA TRP A 201 -0.29 3.97 2.20
C TRP A 201 -0.68 4.97 3.31
N ARG A 202 0.19 5.94 3.60
CA ARG A 202 -0.08 6.97 4.62
C ARG A 202 -1.33 7.77 4.29
N LYS A 203 -1.42 8.30 3.04
CA LYS A 203 -2.59 9.04 2.56
C LYS A 203 -3.88 8.21 2.63
N PHE A 204 -3.79 6.92 2.31
CA PHE A 204 -4.90 5.99 2.37
C PHE A 204 -5.41 5.81 3.82
N ILE A 205 -4.51 5.54 4.77
CA ILE A 205 -4.89 5.39 6.18
C ILE A 205 -5.46 6.68 6.76
N ASP A 206 -4.82 7.83 6.49
CA ASP A 206 -5.30 9.14 6.95
C ASP A 206 -6.72 9.41 6.44
N HIS A 207 -6.97 9.12 5.17
CA HIS A 207 -8.31 9.25 4.59
C HIS A 207 -9.32 8.33 5.29
N ILE A 208 -8.99 7.06 5.52
CA ILE A 208 -9.90 6.12 6.19
C ILE A 208 -10.21 6.53 7.62
N LEU A 209 -9.21 6.98 8.37
CA LEU A 209 -9.42 7.47 9.74
C LEU A 209 -10.30 8.71 9.76
N HIS A 210 -10.13 9.62 8.80
CA HIS A 210 -11.02 10.76 8.63
C HIS A 210 -12.45 10.31 8.27
N ASP A 211 -12.58 9.35 7.36
CA ASP A 211 -13.86 8.79 6.92
C ASP A 211 -14.66 8.21 8.09
N TRP A 212 -14.01 7.40 8.92
CA TRP A 212 -14.62 6.81 10.11
C TRP A 212 -14.95 7.84 11.18
N LYS A 213 -14.15 8.90 11.34
CA LYS A 213 -14.49 10.01 12.25
C LYS A 213 -15.74 10.74 11.76
N SER A 214 -15.82 11.02 10.46
CA SER A 214 -16.96 11.69 9.84
C SER A 214 -18.25 10.86 10.01
N VAL A 215 -18.22 9.57 9.69
CA VAL A 215 -19.41 8.72 9.80
C VAL A 215 -19.84 8.51 11.25
N SER A 216 -18.89 8.41 12.19
CA SER A 216 -19.19 8.35 13.62
C SER A 216 -19.95 9.60 14.09
N SER A 217 -19.47 10.79 13.68
CA SER A 217 -20.14 12.06 13.99
C SER A 217 -21.54 12.13 13.36
N GLN A 218 -21.69 11.73 12.09
CA GLN A 218 -22.99 11.72 11.41
C GLN A 218 -23.99 10.76 12.06
N SER A 219 -23.56 9.54 12.38
CA SER A 219 -24.38 8.55 13.10
C SER A 219 -24.77 9.02 14.51
N PHE A 220 -23.91 9.78 15.19
CA PHE A 220 -24.24 10.39 16.47
C PHE A 220 -25.37 11.43 16.34
N PHE A 221 -25.36 12.25 15.29
CA PHE A 221 -26.49 13.18 15.04
C PHE A 221 -27.79 12.45 14.71
N VAL A 222 -27.73 11.32 14.00
CA VAL A 222 -28.90 10.45 13.78
C VAL A 222 -29.44 9.92 15.12
N LEU A 223 -28.57 9.48 16.03
CA LEU A 223 -28.97 9.07 17.39
C LEU A 223 -29.61 10.23 18.17
N LEU A 224 -29.04 11.43 18.08
CA LEU A 224 -29.60 12.62 18.71
C LEU A 224 -30.99 12.95 18.17
N ALA A 225 -31.23 12.77 16.86
CA ALA A 225 -32.54 12.97 16.25
C ALA A 225 -33.61 12.00 16.80
N HIS A 226 -33.23 10.79 17.24
CA HIS A 226 -34.17 9.87 17.87
C HIS A 226 -34.69 10.38 19.22
N ALA A 227 -33.96 11.28 19.90
CA ALA A 227 -34.49 11.94 21.11
C ALA A 227 -35.73 12.80 20.81
N ALA A 228 -35.80 13.40 19.62
CA ALA A 228 -36.99 14.16 19.20
C ALA A 228 -38.17 13.23 18.88
N LEU A 229 -37.92 12.00 18.40
CA LEU A 229 -38.96 11.01 18.11
C LEU A 229 -39.66 10.48 19.36
N LEU A 230 -39.08 10.64 20.56
CA LEU A 230 -39.73 10.27 21.83
C LEU A 230 -41.01 11.08 22.09
N PHE A 231 -41.13 12.26 21.47
CA PHE A 231 -42.27 13.17 21.65
C PHE A 231 -43.33 13.03 20.56
N VAL A 232 -43.17 12.08 19.61
CA VAL A 232 -44.05 11.88 18.45
C VAL A 232 -44.52 10.43 18.41
N SER A 233 -45.74 10.18 17.92
CA SER A 233 -46.30 8.83 17.71
C SER A 233 -45.58 8.09 16.57
N SER A 234 -44.37 7.58 16.87
CA SER A 234 -43.52 6.83 15.95
C SER A 234 -43.83 5.32 15.96
N TYR A 235 -43.48 4.64 14.86
CA TYR A 235 -43.54 3.18 14.83
C TYR A 235 -42.32 2.58 15.56
N ALA A 236 -42.52 2.13 16.80
CA ALA A 236 -41.44 1.74 17.70
C ALA A 236 -40.42 0.74 17.13
N PRO A 237 -40.81 -0.30 16.35
CA PRO A 237 -39.83 -1.23 15.79
C PRO A 237 -38.83 -0.59 14.82
N LEU A 238 -39.29 0.31 13.93
CA LEU A 238 -38.40 1.00 12.98
C LEU A 238 -37.49 2.01 13.69
N ALA A 239 -38.03 2.75 14.66
CA ALA A 239 -37.25 3.70 15.45
C ALA A 239 -36.16 2.99 16.27
N LEU A 240 -36.49 1.85 16.89
CA LEU A 240 -35.53 1.04 17.63
C LEU A 240 -34.46 0.47 16.70
N ALA A 241 -34.84 -0.13 15.56
CA ALA A 241 -33.89 -0.69 14.60
C ALA A 241 -32.93 0.38 14.05
N SER A 242 -33.46 1.56 13.72
CA SER A 242 -32.68 2.71 13.28
C SER A 242 -31.67 3.18 14.34
N ALA A 243 -32.11 3.33 15.60
CA ALA A 243 -31.25 3.73 16.71
C ALA A 243 -30.16 2.68 17.00
N THR A 244 -30.50 1.38 17.03
CA THR A 244 -29.51 0.32 17.30
C THR A 244 -28.45 0.25 16.21
N VAL A 245 -28.86 0.28 14.93
CA VAL A 245 -27.95 0.25 13.80
C VAL A 245 -27.04 1.50 13.77
N SER A 246 -27.58 2.68 14.09
CA SER A 246 -26.79 3.91 14.22
C SER A 246 -25.80 3.85 15.39
N GLY A 247 -26.18 3.24 16.51
CA GLY A 247 -25.29 2.96 17.64
C GLY A 247 -24.15 2.01 17.26
N LEU A 248 -24.46 0.93 16.55
CA LEU A 248 -23.45 0.01 16.03
C LEU A 248 -22.51 0.68 15.01
N SER A 249 -23.01 1.63 14.21
CA SER A 249 -22.17 2.44 13.32
C SER A 249 -21.13 3.25 14.11
N VAL A 250 -21.55 3.94 15.18
CA VAL A 250 -20.62 4.69 16.06
C VAL A 250 -19.59 3.78 16.71
N LEU A 251 -20.05 2.68 17.32
CA LEU A 251 -19.17 1.73 18.03
C LEU A 251 -18.16 1.08 17.08
N SER A 252 -18.60 0.64 15.89
CA SER A 252 -17.72 0.05 14.89
C SER A 252 -16.70 1.06 14.35
N ALA A 253 -17.11 2.30 14.06
CA ALA A 253 -16.19 3.37 13.66
C ALA A 253 -15.14 3.64 14.74
N MET A 254 -15.55 3.79 16.00
CA MET A 254 -14.63 4.03 17.12
C MET A 254 -13.64 2.87 17.33
N PHE A 255 -14.13 1.62 17.25
CA PHE A 255 -13.29 0.44 17.34
C PHE A 255 -12.23 0.42 16.23
N LEU A 256 -12.64 0.68 14.98
CA LEU A 256 -11.74 0.69 13.84
C LEU A 256 -10.71 1.83 13.91
N ILE A 257 -11.13 3.04 14.33
CA ILE A 257 -10.21 4.17 14.57
C ILE A 257 -9.18 3.79 15.62
N ASN A 258 -9.59 3.22 16.75
CA ASN A 258 -8.66 2.82 17.82
C ASN A 258 -7.65 1.79 17.28
N ARG A 259 -8.13 0.76 16.59
CA ARG A 259 -7.31 -0.34 16.05
C ARG A 259 -6.29 0.11 15.00
N HIS A 260 -6.62 1.12 14.19
CA HIS A 260 -5.81 1.53 13.02
C HIS A 260 -5.12 2.89 13.19
N SER A 261 -5.38 3.63 14.26
CA SER A 261 -4.73 4.94 14.52
C SER A 261 -3.19 4.85 14.52
N ALA A 262 -2.63 3.77 15.05
CA ALA A 262 -1.18 3.53 15.07
C ALA A 262 -0.59 3.31 13.67
N LEU A 263 -1.39 2.90 12.68
CA LEU A 263 -0.94 2.67 11.31
C LEU A 263 -0.65 3.98 10.57
N ALA A 264 -1.27 5.09 10.98
CA ALA A 264 -1.02 6.41 10.38
C ALA A 264 0.40 6.94 10.68
N HIS A 265 0.95 6.56 11.83
CA HIS A 265 2.19 7.15 12.35
C HIS A 265 3.46 6.33 12.05
N THR A 266 3.35 5.13 11.47
CA THR A 266 4.46 4.15 11.47
C THR A 266 5.02 3.78 10.10
N GLY A 267 4.63 4.46 9.02
CA GLY A 267 5.33 4.43 7.72
C GLY A 267 5.24 3.10 6.93
N THR A 268 6.20 2.88 6.02
CA THR A 268 6.25 1.74 5.07
C THR A 268 6.46 0.38 5.75
N THR A 269 7.22 0.34 6.85
CA THR A 269 7.59 -0.91 7.53
C THR A 269 6.36 -1.59 8.13
N THR A 270 5.45 -0.82 8.72
CA THR A 270 4.19 -1.36 9.26
C THR A 270 3.24 -1.80 8.16
N ALA A 271 3.21 -1.10 7.03
CA ALA A 271 2.39 -1.51 5.89
C ALA A 271 2.86 -2.87 5.34
N LYS A 272 4.18 -3.06 5.23
CA LYS A 272 4.82 -4.31 4.80
C LYS A 272 4.54 -5.49 5.74
N THR A 273 4.23 -5.25 7.01
CA THR A 273 3.83 -6.31 7.95
C THR A 273 2.31 -6.48 8.00
N TYR A 274 1.53 -5.40 7.97
CA TYR A 274 0.09 -5.41 8.12
C TYR A 274 -0.65 -5.97 6.89
N LEU A 275 -0.32 -5.49 5.68
CA LEU A 275 -1.07 -5.85 4.47
C LEU A 275 -1.00 -7.36 4.18
N PRO A 276 0.15 -8.04 4.28
CA PRO A 276 0.21 -9.50 4.15
C PRO A 276 -0.60 -10.24 5.22
N GLN A 277 -0.72 -9.71 6.45
CA GLN A 277 -1.49 -10.35 7.52
C GLN A 277 -3.00 -10.27 7.29
N VAL A 278 -3.48 -9.22 6.62
CA VAL A 278 -4.92 -9.03 6.34
C VAL A 278 -5.33 -9.46 4.93
N CYS A 279 -4.36 -9.70 4.05
CA CYS A 279 -4.58 -10.24 2.72
C CYS A 279 -4.74 -11.76 2.80
N HIS A 280 -5.97 -12.24 2.65
CA HIS A 280 -6.23 -13.67 2.60
C HIS A 280 -5.68 -14.27 1.29
N GLU A 281 -5.06 -15.45 1.35
CA GLU A 281 -4.46 -16.11 0.17
C GLU A 281 -5.46 -16.28 -0.98
N LYS A 282 -6.64 -16.84 -0.69
CA LYS A 282 -7.73 -17.08 -1.65
C LYS A 282 -8.65 -15.87 -1.95
N TYR A 283 -8.96 -15.06 -0.94
CA TYR A 283 -10.00 -14.01 -1.01
C TYR A 283 -9.44 -12.59 -0.93
N ARG A 284 -8.11 -12.44 -0.97
CA ARG A 284 -7.37 -11.18 -0.88
C ARG A 284 -7.92 -10.25 0.21
N PHE A 285 -8.34 -9.04 -0.15
CA PHE A 285 -8.79 -8.00 0.77
C PHE A 285 -10.31 -7.99 1.02
N GLN A 286 -11.06 -8.96 0.52
CA GLN A 286 -12.53 -8.90 0.54
C GLN A 286 -13.12 -8.81 1.95
N PHE A 287 -12.61 -9.59 2.91
CA PHE A 287 -13.14 -9.57 4.28
C PHE A 287 -12.74 -8.32 5.06
N ILE A 288 -11.50 -7.87 4.92
CA ILE A 288 -11.04 -6.65 5.58
C ILE A 288 -11.76 -5.42 4.99
N ALA A 289 -11.98 -5.39 3.67
CA ALA A 289 -12.79 -4.36 3.04
C ALA A 289 -14.21 -4.32 3.60
N LEU A 290 -14.81 -5.49 3.88
CA LEU A 290 -16.15 -5.57 4.47
C LEU A 290 -16.19 -5.04 5.90
N ALA A 291 -15.19 -5.40 6.71
CA ALA A 291 -15.03 -4.86 8.05
C ALA A 291 -14.85 -3.34 8.03
N MET A 292 -14.03 -2.81 7.11
CA MET A 292 -13.79 -1.38 6.95
C MET A 292 -15.01 -0.60 6.44
N ALA A 293 -15.86 -1.23 5.62
CA ALA A 293 -17.10 -0.66 5.11
C ALA A 293 -18.26 -0.63 6.13
N LEU A 294 -18.18 -1.46 7.18
CA LEU A 294 -19.26 -1.70 8.13
C LEU A 294 -19.85 -0.41 8.76
N PRO A 295 -19.04 0.56 9.27
CA PRO A 295 -19.61 1.73 9.92
C PRO A 295 -20.49 2.56 8.99
N ARG A 296 -20.09 2.70 7.73
CA ARG A 296 -20.84 3.45 6.71
C ARG A 296 -22.06 2.70 6.22
N ALA A 297 -21.95 1.39 6.01
CA ALA A 297 -23.11 0.56 5.68
C ALA A 297 -24.19 0.67 6.76
N LEU A 298 -23.80 0.52 8.03
CA LEU A 298 -24.71 0.67 9.17
C LEU A 298 -25.31 2.09 9.22
N HIS A 299 -24.51 3.13 9.00
CA HIS A 299 -25.02 4.50 8.96
C HIS A 299 -26.14 4.68 7.91
N PHE A 300 -25.93 4.18 6.69
CA PHE A 300 -26.94 4.25 5.63
C PHE A 300 -28.22 3.46 5.97
N TRP A 301 -28.09 2.28 6.56
CA TRP A 301 -29.25 1.53 7.06
C TRP A 301 -29.98 2.28 8.18
N GLY A 302 -29.26 2.93 9.10
CA GLY A 302 -29.83 3.77 10.14
C GLY A 302 -30.65 4.92 9.56
N ILE A 303 -30.10 5.65 8.57
CA ILE A 303 -30.84 6.71 7.88
C ILE A 303 -32.07 6.17 7.13
N ALA A 304 -31.93 5.05 6.42
CA ALA A 304 -33.04 4.46 5.66
C ALA A 304 -34.20 4.06 6.58
N LEU A 305 -33.91 3.42 7.72
CA LEU A 305 -34.89 3.04 8.72
C LEU A 305 -35.54 4.26 9.40
N LEU A 306 -34.76 5.29 9.71
CA LEU A 306 -35.28 6.56 10.22
C LEU A 306 -36.23 7.21 9.20
N ALA A 307 -35.84 7.27 7.93
CA ALA A 307 -36.67 7.84 6.87
C ALA A 307 -37.99 7.07 6.71
N LEU A 308 -37.95 5.74 6.73
CA LEU A 308 -39.16 4.90 6.73
C LEU A 308 -40.05 5.18 7.96
N ASN A 309 -39.45 5.39 9.13
CA ASN A 309 -40.19 5.75 10.34
C ASN A 309 -40.88 7.12 10.22
N VAL A 310 -40.19 8.12 9.66
CA VAL A 310 -40.76 9.45 9.39
C VAL A 310 -41.88 9.37 8.36
N LEU A 311 -41.70 8.60 7.29
CA LEU A 311 -42.76 8.37 6.29
C LEU A 311 -44.00 7.72 6.93
N PHE A 312 -43.81 6.77 7.85
CA PHE A 312 -44.91 6.17 8.61
C PHE A 312 -45.64 7.22 9.46
N ILE A 313 -44.91 8.06 10.19
CA ILE A 313 -45.48 9.14 11.01
C ILE A 313 -46.32 10.10 10.16
N VAL A 314 -45.79 10.51 9.01
CA VAL A 314 -46.49 11.39 8.05
C VAL A 314 -47.74 10.70 7.51
N ALA A 315 -47.64 9.46 7.01
CA ALA A 315 -48.78 8.72 6.47
C ALA A 315 -49.90 8.53 7.50
N PHE A 316 -49.54 8.28 8.77
CA PHE A 316 -50.51 8.19 9.86
C PHE A 316 -51.15 9.54 10.18
N SER A 317 -50.37 10.62 10.22
CA SER A 317 -50.86 11.98 10.51
C SER A 317 -51.84 12.50 9.46
N PHE A 318 -51.70 12.07 8.20
CA PHE A 318 -52.60 12.43 7.09
C PHE A 318 -53.74 11.40 6.84
N GLY A 319 -53.90 10.38 7.71
CA GLY A 319 -54.99 9.40 7.59
C GLY A 319 -54.83 8.39 6.45
N ILE A 320 -53.65 8.30 5.82
CA ILE A 320 -53.32 7.36 4.73
C ILE A 320 -52.86 6.00 5.30
N GLY A 321 -52.61 5.92 6.62
CA GLY A 321 -52.11 4.75 7.35
C GLY A 321 -52.84 3.42 7.11
N PRO A 322 -54.19 3.35 7.10
CA PRO A 322 -54.92 2.10 6.89
C PRO A 322 -54.66 1.45 5.52
N THR A 323 -54.48 2.27 4.48
CA THR A 323 -54.23 1.82 3.10
C THR A 323 -52.84 1.23 2.90
N LEU A 324 -51.83 1.75 3.62
CA LEU A 324 -50.41 1.36 3.47
C LEU A 324 -50.10 0.02 4.17
N LEU A 325 -50.77 -0.27 5.29
CA LEU A 325 -50.65 -1.55 6.00
C LEU A 325 -51.23 -2.73 5.20
N ILE A 326 -52.29 -2.50 4.41
CA ILE A 326 -52.91 -3.53 3.57
C ILE A 326 -52.01 -3.92 2.39
N THR A 327 -51.24 -2.97 1.84
CA THR A 327 -50.32 -3.24 0.72
C THR A 327 -48.98 -3.87 1.13
N ILE A 328 -48.58 -3.79 2.41
CA ILE A 328 -47.35 -4.41 2.92
C ILE A 328 -47.63 -5.84 3.44
N ALA A 329 -48.88 -6.15 3.79
CA ALA A 329 -49.32 -7.45 4.27
C ALA A 329 -49.85 -8.41 3.17
N ALA A 330 -49.94 -7.95 1.91
CA ALA A 330 -50.34 -8.72 0.74
C ALA A 330 -49.14 -9.02 -0.17
#